data_AF-A0A812S8B8-F1
#
_entry.id   AF-A0A812S8B8-F1
#
_cell.length_a   1.000
_cell.length_b   1.000
_cell.length_c   1.000
_cell.angle_alpha   90.00
_cell.angle_beta   90.00
_cell.angle_gamma   90.00
#
_symmetry.space_group_name_H-M   'P 1'
#
loop_
_entity.id
_entity.type
_entity.pdbx_description
1 polymer ?
#
loop_
_entity_poly.entity_id
_entity_poly.type
_entity_poly.pdbx_seq_one_letter_code
_entity_poly.pdbx_strand_id
1 'polypeptide(L)'
;DPIDVIELGARQRSVGSIVRVKILGILAMIDDDETDWKVLTIALDDDKAPIVHDLNDVEAHWPGALRSLTEWLRMYKTAEGKKENKFGFAGKPQSAEFARQVVEETHQAWKKLLVDASAKGKMKKVVSGPDLYTELALGASQSMQPAPA
;
A
#
# COMPACT_ATOMS: atom_id res chain seq x y z
N ASP A 1 -2.06 3.15 -12.62
CA ASP A 1 -1.61 1.85 -12.10
C ASP A 1 -2.33 1.50 -10.80
N PRO A 2 -2.15 0.30 -10.23
CA PRO A 2 -2.44 0.08 -8.81
C PRO A 2 -1.66 1.07 -7.92
N ILE A 3 -2.10 1.27 -6.68
CA ILE A 3 -1.38 2.14 -5.75
C ILE A 3 -0.02 1.53 -5.36
N ASP A 4 1.03 2.36 -5.30
CA ASP A 4 2.38 1.91 -4.98
C ASP A 4 2.60 1.77 -3.48
N VAL A 5 3.45 0.80 -3.12
CA VAL A 5 3.77 0.46 -1.74
C VAL A 5 5.28 0.44 -1.54
N ILE A 6 5.75 1.03 -0.46
CA ILE A 6 7.12 0.98 0.03
C ILE A 6 7.12 0.23 1.36
N GLU A 7 7.75 -0.94 1.38
CA GLU A 7 7.87 -1.81 2.55
C GLU A 7 9.19 -1.48 3.26
N LEU A 8 9.11 -1.12 4.55
CA LEU A 8 10.24 -0.60 5.33
C LEU A 8 10.98 -1.68 6.15
N GLY A 9 10.50 -2.92 6.12
CA GLY A 9 11.10 -4.05 6.81
C GLY A 9 12.50 -4.38 6.33
N ALA A 10 13.25 -5.09 7.17
CA ALA A 10 14.66 -5.39 6.91
C ALA A 10 14.86 -6.51 5.87
N ARG A 11 13.84 -7.34 5.64
CA ARG A 11 13.96 -8.52 4.78
C ARG A 11 13.77 -8.16 3.30
N GLN A 12 14.84 -8.30 2.52
CA GLN A 12 14.73 -8.25 1.06
C GLN A 12 13.87 -9.40 0.52
N ARG A 13 12.87 -9.07 -0.30
CA ARG A 13 11.93 -10.04 -0.89
C ARG A 13 12.25 -10.30 -2.35
N SER A 14 11.89 -11.48 -2.85
CA SER A 14 11.94 -11.79 -4.28
C SER A 14 10.77 -11.15 -5.03
N VAL A 15 11.00 -10.76 -6.28
CA VAL A 15 9.93 -10.30 -7.18
C VAL A 15 8.84 -11.35 -7.29
N GLY A 16 7.57 -10.93 -7.21
CA GLY A 16 6.40 -11.80 -7.22
C GLY A 16 5.96 -12.32 -5.84
N SER A 17 6.67 -11.97 -4.76
CA SER A 17 6.25 -12.33 -3.40
C SER A 17 4.93 -11.64 -3.01
N ILE A 18 4.04 -12.38 -2.36
CA ILE A 18 2.83 -11.84 -1.73
C ILE A 18 3.07 -11.77 -0.23
N VAL A 19 3.03 -10.56 0.34
CA VAL A 19 3.37 -10.30 1.73
C VAL A 19 2.22 -9.57 2.40
N ARG A 20 1.84 -10.03 3.60
CA ARG A 20 0.90 -9.29 4.44
C ARG A 20 1.64 -8.15 5.13
N VAL A 21 1.11 -6.95 5.01
CA VAL A 21 1.74 -5.73 5.53
C VAL A 21 0.78 -4.93 6.41
N LYS A 22 1.33 -4.11 7.29
CA LYS A 22 0.63 -3.10 8.07
C LYS A 22 0.93 -1.71 7.49
N ILE A 23 -0.11 -0.93 7.25
CA ILE A 23 0.01 0.47 6.78
C ILE A 23 0.45 1.37 7.92
N LEU A 24 1.47 2.18 7.67
CA LEU A 24 2.07 3.14 8.61
C LEU A 24 1.81 4.60 8.21
N GLY A 25 1.71 4.87 6.91
CA GLY A 25 1.42 6.20 6.39
C GLY A 25 1.49 6.25 4.86
N ILE A 26 1.57 7.44 4.29
CA ILE A 26 1.57 7.63 2.83
C ILE A 26 2.26 8.94 2.41
N LEU A 27 2.95 8.95 1.28
CA LEU A 27 3.52 10.14 0.65
C LEU A 27 2.75 10.50 -0.63
N ALA A 28 2.46 11.80 -0.80
CA ALA A 28 1.85 12.36 -2.01
C ALA A 28 2.95 12.86 -2.96
N MET A 29 3.57 11.98 -3.74
CA MET A 29 4.48 12.41 -4.80
C MET A 29 3.66 12.94 -5.98
N ILE A 30 4.14 13.99 -6.63
CA ILE A 30 3.53 14.53 -7.85
C ILE A 30 4.50 14.21 -8.99
N ASP A 31 4.03 13.39 -9.91
CA ASP A 31 4.77 12.90 -11.06
C ASP A 31 4.02 13.29 -12.33
N ASP A 32 4.63 14.11 -13.18
CA ASP A 32 4.02 14.64 -14.41
C ASP A 32 2.57 15.16 -14.24
N ASP A 33 2.36 15.97 -13.19
CA ASP A 33 1.07 16.58 -12.79
C ASP A 33 -0.01 15.57 -12.31
N GLU A 34 0.34 14.30 -12.14
CA GLU A 34 -0.52 13.29 -11.52
C GLU A 34 -0.09 13.01 -10.07
N THR A 35 -1.06 12.63 -9.24
CA THR A 35 -0.75 12.20 -7.87
C THR A 35 -0.31 10.74 -7.87
N ASP A 36 0.96 10.53 -7.52
CA ASP A 36 1.59 9.23 -7.41
C ASP A 36 1.80 8.89 -5.93
N TRP A 37 0.81 8.21 -5.36
CA TRP A 37 0.76 7.86 -3.95
C TRP A 37 1.75 6.73 -3.62
N LYS A 38 2.62 6.96 -2.61
CA LYS A 38 3.53 5.94 -2.07
C LYS A 38 3.11 5.55 -0.66
N VAL A 39 2.42 4.41 -0.51
CA VAL A 39 1.97 3.90 0.81
C VAL A 39 3.17 3.33 1.55
N LEU A 40 3.38 3.76 2.79
CA LEU A 40 4.45 3.28 3.66
C LEU A 40 3.92 2.14 4.53
N THR A 41 4.63 1.02 4.52
CA THR A 41 4.18 -0.21 5.19
C THR A 41 5.33 -0.94 5.87
N ILE A 42 4.98 -1.88 6.74
CA ILE A 42 5.90 -2.88 7.29
C ILE A 42 5.29 -4.27 7.18
N ALA A 43 6.08 -5.26 6.76
CA ALA A 43 5.65 -6.64 6.68
C ALA A 43 5.29 -7.20 8.07
N LEU A 44 4.21 -7.98 8.18
CA LEU A 44 3.77 -8.53 9.46
C LEU A 44 4.72 -9.57 10.06
N ASP A 45 5.61 -10.13 9.24
CA ASP A 45 6.65 -11.07 9.64
C ASP A 45 8.02 -10.39 9.85
N ASP A 46 8.07 -9.06 9.92
CA ASP A 46 9.25 -8.30 10.36
C ASP A 46 9.34 -8.24 11.89
N ASP A 47 10.54 -8.35 12.45
CA ASP A 47 10.79 -8.33 13.90
C ASP A 47 10.32 -7.03 14.57
N LYS A 48 10.26 -5.91 13.82
CA LYS A 48 9.77 -4.62 14.32
C LYS A 48 8.29 -4.39 14.07
N ALA A 49 7.61 -5.27 13.32
CA ALA A 49 6.17 -5.15 13.11
C ALA A 49 5.33 -5.10 14.41
N PRO A 50 5.71 -5.76 15.51
CA PRO A 50 4.98 -5.65 16.78
C PRO A 50 5.17 -4.32 17.53
N ILE A 51 6.16 -3.50 17.14
CA ILE A 51 6.53 -2.26 17.86
C ILE A 51 6.44 -1.00 16.98
N VAL A 52 6.33 -1.14 15.66
CA VAL A 52 6.17 0.00 14.73
C VAL A 52 4.74 0.07 14.25
N HIS A 53 3.95 1.05 14.70
CA HIS A 53 2.53 1.19 14.40
C HIS A 53 2.17 2.45 13.60
N ASP A 54 3.00 3.48 13.66
CA ASP A 54 2.82 4.72 12.92
C ASP A 54 4.15 5.33 12.43
N LEU A 55 4.09 6.53 11.85
CA LEU A 55 5.25 7.25 11.34
C LEU A 55 6.21 7.73 12.45
N ASN A 56 5.72 7.96 13.66
CA ASN A 56 6.58 8.35 14.78
C ASN A 56 7.44 7.18 15.21
N ASP A 57 6.87 5.97 15.26
CA ASP A 57 7.63 4.76 15.56
C ASP A 57 8.68 4.47 14.48
N VAL A 58 8.38 4.77 13.21
CA VAL A 58 9.36 4.68 12.12
C VAL A 58 10.56 5.57 12.40
N GLU A 59 10.36 6.84 12.75
CA GLU A 59 11.46 7.75 13.07
C GLU A 59 12.16 7.41 14.40
N ALA A 60 11.45 6.83 15.37
CA ALA A 60 12.05 6.38 16.63
C ALA A 60 13.00 5.18 16.43
N HIS A 61 12.62 4.23 15.56
CA HIS A 61 13.40 3.02 15.30
C HIS A 61 14.38 3.14 14.14
N TRP A 62 14.12 4.04 13.19
CA TRP A 62 14.98 4.36 12.06
C TRP A 62 15.08 5.89 11.87
N PRO A 63 15.85 6.59 12.72
CA PRO A 63 15.96 8.05 12.66
C PRO A 63 16.42 8.56 11.29
N GLY A 64 15.63 9.45 10.70
CA GLY A 64 15.88 10.06 9.40
C GLY A 64 15.40 9.24 8.20
N ALA A 65 14.76 8.09 8.40
CA ALA A 65 14.30 7.23 7.31
C ALA A 65 13.26 7.92 6.42
N LEU A 66 12.27 8.61 7.00
CA LEU A 66 11.23 9.28 6.21
C LEU A 66 11.82 10.43 5.40
N ARG A 67 12.75 11.20 5.98
CA ARG A 67 13.47 12.26 5.26
C ARG A 67 14.27 11.70 4.10
N SER A 68 15.06 10.66 4.34
CA SER A 68 15.89 10.02 3.29
C SER A 68 15.02 9.44 2.17
N LEU A 69 13.88 8.85 2.51
CA LEU A 69 12.93 8.32 1.54
C LEU A 69 12.30 9.43 0.68
N THR A 70 11.80 10.49 1.30
CA THR A 70 11.26 11.64 0.57
C THR A 70 12.30 12.26 -0.35
N GLU A 71 13.56 12.36 0.10
CA GLU A 71 14.65 12.90 -0.72
C GLU A 71 15.02 11.98 -1.88
N TRP A 72 15.07 10.67 -1.65
CA TRP A 72 15.30 9.70 -2.71
C TRP A 72 14.21 9.81 -3.80
N LEU A 73 12.93 9.86 -3.38
CA LEU A 73 11.81 10.03 -4.29
C LEU A 73 11.84 11.37 -5.04
N ARG A 74 12.35 12.44 -4.42
CA ARG A 74 12.57 13.74 -5.08
C ARG A 74 13.58 13.64 -6.22
N MET A 75 14.69 12.94 -5.98
CA MET A 75 15.88 13.04 -6.82
C MET A 75 16.05 11.91 -7.82
N TYR A 76 15.40 10.74 -7.66
CA TYR A 76 15.79 9.54 -8.42
C TYR A 76 15.72 9.70 -9.95
N LYS A 77 14.80 10.51 -10.47
CA LYS A 77 14.66 10.77 -11.91
C LYS A 77 15.70 11.75 -12.47
N THR A 78 16.41 12.48 -11.63
CA THR A 78 17.41 13.47 -12.07
C THR A 78 18.61 12.82 -12.75
N ALA A 79 18.94 11.57 -12.37
CA ALA A 79 19.96 10.76 -13.05
C ALA A 79 19.60 10.43 -14.51
N GLU A 80 18.32 10.48 -14.87
CA GLU A 80 17.81 10.29 -16.24
C GLU A 80 17.68 11.62 -17.01
N GLY A 81 18.10 12.75 -16.44
CA GLY A 81 17.95 14.08 -17.03
C GLY A 81 16.55 14.70 -16.86
N LYS A 82 15.68 14.09 -16.05
CA LYS A 82 14.36 14.67 -15.71
C LYS A 82 14.47 15.65 -14.55
N LYS A 83 13.41 16.44 -14.34
CA LYS A 83 13.31 17.37 -13.20
C LYS A 83 13.07 16.60 -11.88
N GLU A 84 13.34 17.27 -10.77
CA GLU A 84 12.97 16.77 -9.44
C GLU A 84 11.45 16.56 -9.33
N ASN A 85 11.06 15.48 -8.67
CA ASN A 85 9.65 15.23 -8.36
C ASN A 85 9.17 16.21 -7.29
N LYS A 86 7.91 16.63 -7.39
CA LYS A 86 7.26 17.51 -6.40
C LYS A 86 6.45 16.67 -5.42
N PHE A 87 5.98 17.30 -4.36
CA PHE A 87 5.15 16.63 -3.35
C PHE A 87 3.98 17.49 -2.90
N GLY A 88 2.84 16.84 -2.68
CA GLY A 88 1.77 17.38 -1.84
C GLY A 88 2.19 17.48 -0.38
N PHE A 89 1.39 18.18 0.44
CA PHE A 89 1.61 18.31 1.89
C PHE A 89 3.04 18.75 2.29
N ALA A 90 3.69 19.55 1.44
CA ALA A 90 5.09 19.98 1.62
C ALA A 90 6.08 18.81 1.80
N GLY A 91 5.82 17.65 1.19
CA GLY A 91 6.68 16.46 1.29
C GLY A 91 6.58 15.70 2.62
N LYS A 92 5.60 16.04 3.46
CA LYS A 92 5.37 15.35 4.74
C LYS A 92 4.51 14.10 4.53
N PRO A 93 4.94 12.91 4.99
CA PRO A 93 4.09 11.74 5.02
C PRO A 93 2.82 12.01 5.86
N GLN A 94 1.68 11.50 5.38
CA GLN A 94 0.40 11.55 6.08
C GLN A 94 0.17 10.26 6.88
N SER A 95 -0.71 10.33 7.88
CA SER A 95 -0.94 9.25 8.85
C SER A 95 -1.43 7.94 8.22
N ALA A 96 -1.32 6.84 8.98
CA ALA A 96 -1.89 5.55 8.60
C ALA A 96 -3.41 5.62 8.37
N GLU A 97 -4.14 6.48 9.08
CA GLU A 97 -5.58 6.68 8.87
C GLU A 97 -5.86 7.28 7.50
N PHE A 98 -5.17 8.38 7.16
CA PHE A 98 -5.29 9.01 5.86
C PHE A 98 -4.90 8.04 4.73
N ALA A 99 -3.81 7.29 4.92
CA ALA A 99 -3.36 6.27 3.98
C ALA A 99 -4.43 5.19 3.72
N ARG A 100 -5.15 4.73 4.76
CA ARG A 100 -6.25 3.76 4.61
C ARG A 100 -7.41 4.32 3.80
N GLN A 101 -7.73 5.60 3.96
CA GLN A 101 -8.78 6.27 3.17
C GLN A 101 -8.39 6.28 1.69
N VAL A 102 -7.15 6.68 1.36
CA VAL A 102 -6.65 6.66 -0.03
C VAL A 102 -6.66 5.25 -0.61
N VAL A 103 -6.20 4.24 0.14
CA VAL A 103 -6.23 2.84 -0.31
C VAL A 103 -7.67 2.39 -0.59
N GLU A 104 -8.62 2.71 0.28
CA GLU A 104 -10.02 2.37 0.07
C GLU A 104 -10.60 3.07 -1.17
N GLU A 105 -10.30 4.34 -1.40
CA GLU A 105 -10.71 5.06 -2.62
C GLU A 105 -10.18 4.37 -3.89
N THR A 106 -8.89 4.00 -3.91
CA THR A 106 -8.29 3.30 -5.06
C THR A 106 -8.88 1.89 -5.26
N HIS A 107 -9.24 1.20 -4.17
CA HIS A 107 -9.92 -0.09 -4.23
C HIS A 107 -11.32 0.03 -4.84
N GLN A 108 -12.08 1.05 -4.45
CA GLN A 108 -13.40 1.31 -5.05
C GLN A 108 -13.29 1.69 -6.54
N ALA A 109 -12.26 2.46 -6.91
CA ALA A 109 -11.97 2.74 -8.31
C ALA A 109 -11.67 1.47 -9.11
N TRP A 110 -10.88 0.55 -8.54
CA TRP A 110 -10.59 -0.75 -9.14
C TRP A 110 -11.84 -1.64 -9.28
N LYS A 111 -12.70 -1.70 -8.25
CA LYS A 111 -13.99 -2.43 -8.34
C LYS A 111 -14.85 -1.90 -9.48
N LYS A 112 -14.98 -0.57 -9.59
CA LYS A 112 -15.73 0.08 -10.67
C LYS A 112 -15.12 -0.25 -12.04
N LEU A 113 -13.80 -0.21 -12.17
CA LEU A 113 -13.09 -0.60 -13.39
C LEU A 113 -13.45 -2.02 -13.84
N LEU A 114 -13.50 -2.98 -12.91
CA LEU A 114 -13.88 -4.37 -13.24
C LEU A 114 -15.32 -4.49 -13.75
N VAL A 115 -16.25 -3.79 -13.10
CA VAL A 115 -17.67 -3.77 -13.52
C VAL A 115 -17.79 -3.17 -14.93
N ASP A 116 -17.16 -2.02 -15.18
CA ASP A 116 -17.21 -1.33 -16.46
C ASP A 116 -16.54 -2.15 -17.58
N ALA A 117 -15.42 -2.83 -17.27
CA ALA A 117 -14.72 -3.67 -18.22
C ALA A 117 -15.53 -4.93 -18.57
N SER A 118 -16.26 -5.49 -17.61
CA SER A 118 -17.21 -6.59 -17.82
C SER A 118 -18.37 -6.14 -18.71
N ALA A 119 -18.95 -4.97 -18.44
CA ALA A 119 -20.06 -4.42 -19.23
C ALA A 119 -19.67 -4.11 -20.69
N LYS A 120 -18.41 -3.71 -20.92
CA LYS A 120 -17.87 -3.39 -22.27
C LYS A 120 -17.33 -4.60 -23.02
N GLY A 121 -17.42 -5.82 -22.47
CA GLY A 121 -16.91 -7.05 -23.09
C GLY A 121 -15.39 -7.07 -23.30
N LYS A 122 -14.64 -6.19 -22.64
CA LYS A 122 -13.18 -6.04 -22.80
C LYS A 122 -12.38 -6.89 -21.82
N MET A 123 -13.02 -7.51 -20.84
CA MET A 123 -12.38 -8.50 -19.98
C MET A 123 -12.31 -9.85 -20.71
N LYS A 124 -11.09 -10.26 -21.10
CA LYS A 124 -10.82 -11.69 -21.31
C LYS A 124 -11.09 -12.37 -19.98
N LYS A 125 -11.94 -13.41 -19.96
CA LYS A 125 -12.18 -14.24 -18.76
C LYS A 125 -10.81 -14.64 -18.19
N VAL A 126 -10.37 -13.96 -17.14
CA VAL A 126 -9.32 -14.50 -16.28
C VAL A 126 -10.01 -15.67 -15.61
N VAL A 127 -9.50 -16.88 -15.86
CA VAL A 127 -9.98 -18.09 -15.20
C VAL A 127 -9.95 -17.79 -13.71
N SER A 128 -11.13 -17.81 -13.10
CA SER A 128 -11.33 -17.62 -11.66
C SER A 128 -10.57 -18.73 -10.93
N GLY A 129 -9.32 -18.47 -10.55
CA GLY A 129 -8.75 -19.11 -9.38
C GLY A 129 -9.56 -18.70 -8.15
N PRO A 130 -9.60 -19.51 -7.08
CA PRO A 130 -10.33 -19.15 -5.87
C PRO A 130 -9.84 -17.79 -5.41
N ASP A 131 -10.77 -16.85 -5.33
CA ASP A 131 -10.53 -15.53 -4.78
C ASP A 131 -10.16 -15.73 -3.31
N LEU A 132 -8.87 -15.58 -3.00
CA LEU A 132 -8.34 -15.64 -1.63
C LEU A 132 -9.13 -14.71 -0.69
N TYR A 133 -9.68 -13.62 -1.21
CA TYR A 133 -10.52 -12.70 -0.46
C TYR A 133 -11.87 -13.33 -0.10
N THR A 134 -12.49 -14.06 -1.02
CA THR A 134 -13.73 -14.82 -0.81
C THR A 134 -13.52 -16.00 0.15
N GLU A 135 -12.41 -16.73 0.04
CA GLU A 135 -12.08 -17.82 1.00
C GLU A 135 -11.83 -17.30 2.42
N LEU A 136 -11.12 -16.18 2.59
CA LEU A 136 -10.86 -15.59 3.91
C LEU A 136 -12.10 -14.93 4.52
N ALA A 137 -12.94 -14.28 3.71
CA ALA A 137 -14.16 -13.62 4.18
C ALA A 137 -15.28 -14.61 4.54
N LEU A 138 -15.40 -15.74 3.82
CA LEU A 138 -16.38 -16.78 4.11
C LEU A 138 -15.89 -17.79 5.17
N GLY A 139 -14.58 -18.01 5.31
CA GLY A 139 -14.00 -18.88 6.34
C GLY A 139 -14.13 -18.34 7.76
N ALA A 140 -14.28 -17.03 7.93
CA ALA A 140 -14.46 -16.40 9.23
C ALA A 140 -15.89 -16.49 9.78
N SER A 141 -16.89 -16.91 8.99
CA SER A 141 -18.29 -16.97 9.44
C SER A 141 -18.72 -18.35 9.98
N GLN A 142 -17.85 -19.36 9.95
CA GLN A 142 -18.13 -20.71 10.47
C GLN A 142 -17.24 -21.08 11.66
N SER A 143 -17.38 -20.39 12.79
CA SER A 143 -17.10 -20.98 14.13
C SER A 143 -17.62 -20.11 15.28
N MET A 144 -18.92 -19.85 15.32
CA MET A 144 -19.61 -19.55 16.60
C MET A 144 -20.93 -20.32 16.62
N GLN A 145 -20.86 -21.59 17.00
CA GLN A 145 -22.02 -22.27 17.57
C GLN A 145 -22.00 -22.02 19.09
N PRO A 146 -23.12 -21.64 19.71
CA PRO A 146 -23.18 -21.47 21.16
C PRO A 146 -23.06 -22.84 21.84
N ALA A 147 -22.31 -22.88 22.95
CA ALA A 147 -22.19 -24.06 23.79
C ALA A 147 -23.58 -24.51 24.29
N PRO A 148 -23.88 -25.83 24.32
CA PRO A 148 -25.12 -26.32 24.87
C PRO A 148 -25.17 -26.13 26.39
N ALA A 149 -26.40 -25.96 26.89
CA ALA A 149 -26.78 -25.57 28.26
C ALA A 149 -26.29 -26.51 29.37
#